data_AF-A0A817AN17-F1
#
_entry.id   AF-A0A817AN17-F1
#
_cell.length_a   1.000
_cell.length_b   1.000
_cell.length_c   1.000
_cell.angle_alpha   90.00
_cell.angle_beta   90.00
_cell.angle_gamma   90.00
#
_symmetry.space_group_name_H-M   'P 1'
#
loop_
_entity.id
_entity.type
_entity.pdbx_description
1 polymer ?
#
loop_
_entity_poly.entity_id
_entity_poly.type
_entity_poly.pdbx_seq_one_letter_code
_entity_poly.pdbx_strand_id
1 'polypeptide(L)'
;MKSIYISCLLIVGFLSITYGLECYVCEQQEGNDDKCVKTVRMCQRYEDTCATLILYTTPHEWTPRLERRHYISKGCDTRDACTRLLYGLASVCTRNWYEDWACVECCQGDRCNRYVVLGSNNIRASVLLLAMMSLASLFIRF
;
A
#
# COMPACT_ATOMS: atom_id res chain seq x y z
N MET A 1 -33.41 26.02 -9.22
CA MET A 1 -33.90 24.70 -8.71
C MET A 1 -33.09 23.51 -9.23
N LYS A 2 -32.98 23.24 -10.55
CA LYS A 2 -32.20 22.09 -11.08
C LYS A 2 -30.73 22.04 -10.62
N SER A 3 -30.06 23.20 -10.52
CA SER A 3 -28.66 23.29 -10.07
C SER A 3 -28.47 22.88 -8.60
N ILE A 4 -29.46 23.15 -7.75
CA ILE A 4 -29.43 22.81 -6.31
C ILE A 4 -29.57 21.30 -6.14
N TYR A 5 -30.49 20.66 -6.88
CA TYR A 5 -30.65 19.21 -6.88
C TYR A 5 -29.37 18.47 -7.32
N ILE A 6 -28.67 18.98 -8.35
CA ILE A 6 -27.43 18.39 -8.84
C ILE A 6 -26.31 18.49 -7.78
N SER A 7 -26.16 19.65 -7.12
CA SER A 7 -25.16 19.80 -6.06
C SER A 7 -25.48 18.98 -4.81
N CYS A 8 -26.75 18.86 -4.41
CA CYS A 8 -27.13 17.96 -3.32
C CYS A 8 -26.83 16.49 -3.65
N LEU A 9 -27.09 16.05 -4.89
CA LEU A 9 -26.72 14.71 -5.36
C LEU A 9 -25.20 14.48 -5.32
N LEU A 10 -24.40 15.46 -5.72
CA LEU A 10 -22.94 15.40 -5.64
C LEU A 10 -22.47 15.29 -4.18
N ILE A 11 -23.00 16.13 -3.28
CA ILE A 11 -22.63 16.12 -1.85
C ILE A 11 -22.96 14.78 -1.18
N VAL A 12 -24.15 14.21 -1.45
CA VAL A 12 -24.52 12.88 -0.92
C VAL A 12 -23.63 11.79 -1.51
N GLY A 13 -23.23 11.90 -2.78
CA GLY A 13 -22.26 10.98 -3.42
C GLY A 13 -20.86 11.04 -2.83
N PHE A 14 -20.48 12.12 -2.11
CA PHE A 14 -19.19 12.24 -1.43
C PHE A 14 -19.19 11.70 0.01
N LEU A 15 -20.34 11.25 0.54
CA LEU A 15 -20.38 10.54 1.82
C LEU A 15 -19.55 9.26 1.70
N SER A 16 -18.36 9.30 2.28
CA SER A 16 -17.37 8.23 2.18
C SER A 16 -17.83 7.05 3.02
N ILE A 17 -18.06 5.89 2.41
CA ILE A 17 -18.20 4.63 3.14
C ILE A 17 -16.79 4.26 3.61
N THR A 18 -16.55 4.26 4.92
CA THR A 18 -15.25 3.85 5.47
C THR A 18 -15.20 2.33 5.56
N TYR A 19 -14.49 1.70 4.62
CA TYR A 19 -14.11 0.30 4.76
C TYR A 19 -12.87 0.22 5.67
N GLY A 20 -12.74 -0.87 6.43
CA GLY A 20 -11.50 -1.14 7.14
C GLY A 20 -10.41 -1.48 6.12
N LEU A 21 -9.19 -0.99 6.35
CA LEU A 21 -8.05 -1.21 5.46
C LEU A 21 -7.89 -2.70 5.16
N GLU A 22 -7.71 -3.05 3.90
CA GLU A 22 -7.36 -4.41 3.48
C GLU A 22 -5.96 -4.46 2.86
N CYS A 23 -5.18 -5.49 3.17
CA CYS A 23 -3.85 -5.68 2.60
C CYS A 23 -3.65 -7.11 2.08
N TYR A 24 -2.81 -7.29 1.06
CA TYR A 24 -2.33 -8.63 0.72
C TYR A 24 -1.44 -9.16 1.83
N VAL A 25 -1.51 -10.47 2.08
CA VAL A 25 -0.74 -11.15 3.14
C VAL A 25 -0.08 -12.42 2.64
N CYS A 26 1.20 -12.55 2.96
CA CYS A 26 2.00 -13.74 2.72
C CYS A 26 3.25 -13.68 3.61
N GLU A 27 3.92 -14.81 3.81
CA GLU A 27 5.10 -14.89 4.66
C GLU A 27 6.18 -15.68 3.94
N GLN A 28 7.35 -15.04 3.78
CA GLN A 28 8.58 -15.62 3.21
C GLN A 28 8.33 -16.43 1.92
N GLN A 29 7.44 -15.95 1.06
CA GLN A 29 7.14 -16.62 -0.19
C GLN A 29 8.20 -16.28 -1.22
N GLU A 30 8.69 -17.27 -1.96
CA GLU A 30 9.58 -17.02 -3.09
C GLU A 30 8.79 -16.31 -4.21
N GLY A 31 9.16 -15.08 -4.53
CA GLY A 31 8.50 -14.30 -5.58
C GLY A 31 7.17 -13.63 -5.18
N ASN A 32 6.67 -12.76 -6.06
CA ASN A 32 5.44 -12.00 -5.87
C ASN A 32 4.26 -12.63 -6.61
N ASP A 33 3.90 -13.84 -6.22
CA ASP A 33 2.87 -14.64 -6.86
C ASP A 33 1.99 -15.31 -5.80
N ASP A 34 1.14 -16.24 -6.22
CA ASP A 34 0.20 -16.99 -5.38
C ASP A 34 -0.39 -16.24 -4.17
N LYS A 35 -0.04 -16.60 -2.93
CA LYS A 35 -0.63 -15.97 -1.72
C LYS A 35 -0.33 -14.48 -1.67
N CYS A 36 0.86 -14.03 -2.07
CA CYS A 36 1.25 -12.61 -2.08
C CYS A 36 0.42 -11.71 -3.01
N VAL A 37 -0.37 -12.28 -3.92
CA VAL A 37 -1.25 -11.52 -4.84
C VAL A 37 -2.72 -11.96 -4.82
N LYS A 38 -3.05 -13.00 -4.07
CA LYS A 38 -4.41 -13.57 -3.97
C LYS A 38 -4.99 -13.49 -2.56
N THR A 39 -4.16 -13.63 -1.54
CA THR A 39 -4.61 -13.70 -0.14
C THR A 39 -4.66 -12.31 0.45
N VAL A 40 -5.83 -11.91 0.96
CA VAL A 40 -6.08 -10.60 1.56
C VAL A 40 -6.60 -10.80 2.98
N ARG A 41 -6.21 -9.91 3.90
CA ARG A 41 -6.88 -9.80 5.20
C ARG A 41 -7.37 -8.37 5.44
N MET A 42 -8.45 -8.26 6.20
CA MET A 42 -8.86 -7.01 6.82
C MET A 42 -7.91 -6.69 7.98
N CYS A 43 -7.39 -5.47 8.00
CA CYS A 43 -6.49 -4.99 9.03
C CYS A 43 -7.23 -4.68 10.33
N GLN A 44 -6.53 -4.77 11.45
CA GLN A 44 -7.04 -4.40 12.75
C GLN A 44 -7.19 -2.88 12.85
N ARG A 45 -7.99 -2.41 13.81
CA ARG A 45 -8.33 -0.99 13.96
C ARG A 45 -7.10 -0.06 14.12
N TYR A 46 -6.01 -0.57 14.69
CA TYR A 46 -4.77 0.19 14.89
C TYR A 46 -3.76 0.02 13.75
N GLU A 47 -3.96 -0.94 12.85
CA GLU A 47 -3.11 -1.15 11.67
C GLU A 47 -3.60 -0.22 10.54
N ASP A 48 -2.81 0.79 10.20
CA ASP A 48 -3.17 1.87 9.29
C ASP A 48 -2.33 1.91 8.00
N THR A 49 -1.44 0.93 7.80
CA THR A 49 -0.62 0.78 6.59
C THR A 49 -0.50 -0.68 6.16
N CYS A 50 -0.28 -0.92 4.87
CA CYS A 50 0.24 -2.19 4.39
C CYS A 50 1.78 -2.12 4.37
N ALA A 51 2.43 -3.21 4.75
CA ALA A 51 3.88 -3.39 4.70
C ALA A 51 4.24 -4.53 3.73
N THR A 52 5.34 -4.35 2.99
CA THR A 52 5.95 -5.38 2.15
C THR A 52 7.44 -5.45 2.45
N LEU A 53 7.89 -6.58 3.01
CA LEU A 53 9.31 -6.89 3.20
C LEU A 53 9.78 -7.75 2.02
N ILE A 54 10.94 -7.37 1.47
CA ILE A 54 11.62 -8.08 0.40
C ILE A 54 12.98 -8.46 0.93
N LEU A 55 13.28 -9.74 0.92
CA LEU A 55 14.58 -10.29 1.27
C LEU A 55 15.17 -10.91 0.01
N TYR A 56 16.40 -10.53 -0.32
CA TYR A 56 17.17 -11.17 -1.38
C TYR A 56 18.38 -11.85 -0.73
N THR A 57 18.33 -13.17 -0.68
CA THR A 57 19.32 -14.00 0.00
C THR A 57 19.37 -15.38 -0.63
N THR A 58 20.38 -16.16 -0.27
CA THR A 58 20.47 -17.57 -0.66
C THR A 58 19.45 -18.40 0.11
N PRO A 59 18.80 -19.41 -0.52
CA PRO A 59 17.90 -20.32 0.18
C PRO A 59 18.60 -21.00 1.35
N HIS A 60 17.86 -21.25 2.44
CA HIS A 60 18.36 -22.04 3.57
C HIS A 60 18.67 -23.49 3.19
N GLU A 61 17.91 -24.02 2.23
CA GLU A 61 18.11 -25.36 1.70
C GLU A 61 19.33 -25.41 0.77
N TRP A 62 20.04 -26.54 0.81
CA TRP A 62 21.16 -26.76 -0.10
C TRP A 62 20.67 -26.75 -1.55
N THR A 63 21.30 -25.93 -2.38
CA THR A 63 21.06 -25.91 -3.82
C THR A 63 22.40 -26.02 -4.55
N PRO A 64 22.46 -26.68 -5.72
CA PRO A 64 23.72 -26.88 -6.45
C PRO A 64 24.43 -25.58 -6.86
N ARG A 65 23.72 -24.44 -6.86
CA ARG A 65 24.22 -23.17 -7.40
C ARG A 65 24.24 -22.00 -6.41
N LEU A 66 23.73 -22.18 -5.18
CA LEU A 66 23.59 -21.09 -4.18
C LEU A 66 23.03 -19.79 -4.80
N GLU A 67 22.06 -19.93 -5.70
CA GLU A 67 21.46 -18.77 -6.37
C GLU A 67 20.58 -18.02 -5.38
N ARG A 68 20.79 -16.71 -5.27
CA ARG A 68 19.96 -15.82 -4.45
C ARG A 68 18.56 -15.70 -5.05
N ARG A 69 17.56 -15.61 -4.18
CA ARG A 69 16.15 -15.52 -4.57
C ARG A 69 15.45 -14.43 -3.77
N HIS A 70 14.34 -13.95 -4.30
CA HIS A 70 13.49 -12.99 -3.62
C HIS A 70 12.48 -13.73 -2.73
N TYR A 71 12.49 -13.41 -1.45
CA TYR A 71 11.49 -13.83 -0.48
C TYR A 71 10.66 -12.63 -0.04
N ILE A 72 9.34 -12.75 -0.11
CA ILE A 72 8.41 -11.65 0.11
C ILE A 72 7.49 -11.99 1.28
N SER A 73 7.39 -11.03 2.20
CA SER A 73 6.41 -11.04 3.27
C SER A 73 5.55 -9.79 3.17
N LYS A 74 4.23 -9.95 3.31
CA LYS A 74 3.26 -8.85 3.23
C LYS A 74 2.31 -8.91 4.41
N GLY A 75 1.91 -7.74 4.91
CA GLY A 75 1.04 -7.65 6.08
C GLY A 75 0.37 -6.31 6.22
N CYS A 76 -0.63 -6.25 7.09
CA CYS A 76 -1.02 -5.01 7.74
C CYS A 76 -0.03 -4.70 8.86
N ASP A 77 0.23 -3.42 9.09
CA ASP A 77 1.07 -2.92 10.18
C ASP A 77 0.63 -1.49 10.56
N THR A 78 1.30 -0.90 11.53
CA THR A 78 1.22 0.53 11.83
C THR A 78 2.23 1.30 10.97
N ARG A 79 1.88 2.53 10.60
CA ARG A 79 2.76 3.43 9.85
C ARG A 79 4.09 3.65 10.57
N ASP A 80 4.04 3.80 11.90
CA ASP A 80 5.22 4.01 12.74
C ASP A 80 6.15 2.78 12.75
N ALA A 81 5.61 1.58 12.96
CA ALA A 81 6.40 0.34 12.93
C ALA A 81 7.02 0.10 11.55
N CYS A 82 6.24 0.26 10.47
CA CYS A 82 6.73 0.11 9.11
C CYS A 82 7.84 1.14 8.79
N THR A 83 7.66 2.39 9.23
CA THR A 83 8.67 3.46 9.05
C THR A 83 9.96 3.16 9.82
N ARG A 84 9.87 2.63 11.05
CA ARG A 84 11.05 2.19 11.81
C ARG A 84 11.79 1.08 11.09
N LEU A 85 11.07 0.10 10.54
CA LEU A 85 11.68 -0.97 9.75
C LEU A 85 12.35 -0.41 8.48
N LEU A 86 11.73 0.58 7.84
CA LEU A 86 12.28 1.25 6.66
C LEU A 86 13.62 1.92 6.97
N TYR A 87 13.70 2.66 8.07
CA TYR A 87 14.98 3.26 8.49
C TYR A 87 15.98 2.21 8.98
N GLY A 88 15.52 1.18 9.69
CA GLY A 88 16.38 0.09 10.17
C GLY A 88 17.03 -0.73 9.05
N LEU A 89 16.34 -0.86 7.91
CA LEU A 89 16.84 -1.59 6.74
C LEU A 89 17.49 -0.67 5.69
N ALA A 90 17.49 0.65 5.89
CA ALA A 90 17.96 1.60 4.88
C ALA A 90 19.42 1.36 4.44
N SER A 91 20.29 0.94 5.36
CA SER A 91 21.70 0.64 5.07
C SER A 91 21.91 -0.66 4.29
N VAL A 92 20.97 -1.60 4.38
CA VAL A 92 21.06 -2.92 3.74
C VAL A 92 20.14 -3.06 2.53
N CYS A 93 19.33 -2.04 2.22
CA CYS A 93 18.48 -2.02 1.03
C CYS A 93 19.25 -1.54 -0.21
N THR A 94 20.24 -2.32 -0.65
CA THR A 94 21.15 -1.96 -1.77
C THR A 94 20.62 -2.37 -3.14
N ARG A 95 19.86 -3.48 -3.21
CA ARG A 95 19.31 -4.05 -4.45
C ARG A 95 20.35 -4.45 -5.50
N ASN A 96 21.57 -4.70 -5.06
CA ASN A 96 22.57 -5.30 -5.92
C ASN A 96 22.30 -6.81 -6.09
N TRP A 97 22.82 -7.41 -7.16
CA TRP A 97 22.54 -8.82 -7.47
C TRP A 97 23.50 -9.79 -6.75
N TYR A 98 24.62 -9.28 -6.24
CA TYR A 98 25.75 -10.06 -5.73
C TYR A 98 25.86 -10.10 -4.20
N GLU A 99 25.17 -9.22 -3.48
CA GLU A 99 25.09 -9.25 -2.02
C GLU A 99 23.66 -9.53 -1.55
N ASP A 100 23.56 -9.92 -0.30
CA ASP A 100 22.29 -10.07 0.38
C ASP A 100 21.77 -8.68 0.76
N TRP A 101 20.47 -8.47 0.58
CA TRP A 101 19.84 -7.21 0.94
C TRP A 101 18.40 -7.42 1.38
N ALA A 102 17.90 -6.46 2.15
CA ALA A 102 16.52 -6.43 2.59
C ALA A 102 15.95 -5.02 2.43
N CYS A 103 14.73 -4.92 1.93
CA CYS A 103 14.02 -3.66 1.75
C CYS A 103 12.60 -3.80 2.29
N VAL A 104 12.05 -2.72 2.84
CA VAL A 104 10.63 -2.66 3.20
C VAL A 104 9.96 -1.48 2.50
N GLU A 105 8.71 -1.69 2.11
CA GLU A 105 7.81 -0.66 1.61
C GLU A 105 6.57 -0.53 2.47
N CYS A 106 6.19 0.72 2.73
CA CYS A 106 4.97 1.08 3.42
C CYS A 106 4.04 1.79 2.43
N CYS A 107 2.81 1.32 2.28
CA CYS A 107 1.80 1.99 1.47
C CYS A 107 0.47 2.09 2.22
N GLN A 108 -0.26 3.18 1.96
CA GLN A 108 -1.56 3.41 2.57
C GLN A 108 -2.66 3.28 1.50
N GLY A 109 -3.72 2.56 1.83
CA GLY A 109 -4.89 2.36 0.98
C GLY A 109 -5.17 0.89 0.71
N ASP A 110 -6.41 0.60 0.35
CA ASP A 110 -6.86 -0.79 0.19
C ASP A 110 -6.05 -1.51 -0.89
N ARG A 111 -5.49 -2.64 -0.48
CA ARG A 111 -4.76 -3.61 -1.31
C ARG A 111 -3.61 -2.94 -2.08
N CYS A 112 -3.04 -1.87 -1.53
CA CYS A 112 -2.00 -1.09 -2.20
C CYS A 112 -0.71 -1.88 -2.42
N ASN A 113 -0.45 -2.89 -1.61
CA ASN A 113 0.75 -3.73 -1.65
C ASN A 113 0.65 -4.92 -2.62
N ARG A 114 -0.13 -4.82 -3.71
CA ARG A 114 -0.25 -5.90 -4.71
C ARG A 114 1.07 -6.21 -5.39
N TYR A 115 1.80 -5.16 -5.76
CA TYR A 115 3.09 -5.26 -6.43
C TYR A 115 4.21 -4.95 -5.46
N VAL A 116 5.38 -5.48 -5.76
CA VAL A 116 6.64 -5.10 -5.12
C VAL A 116 7.20 -3.93 -5.94
N VAL A 117 6.77 -2.71 -5.62
CA VAL A 117 7.13 -1.51 -6.40
C VAL A 117 7.69 -0.44 -5.48
N LEU A 118 9.00 -0.36 -5.51
CA LEU A 118 9.82 0.47 -4.64
C LEU A 118 9.71 1.96 -5.03
N GLY A 119 8.56 2.59 -4.77
CA GLY A 119 8.37 4.05 -4.89
C GLY A 119 7.11 4.55 -5.61
N SER A 120 6.00 3.81 -5.66
CA SER A 120 4.76 4.35 -6.26
C SER A 120 3.97 5.24 -5.29
N ASN A 121 3.91 6.54 -5.56
CA ASN A 121 3.01 7.47 -4.88
C ASN A 121 1.58 7.32 -5.42
N ASN A 122 0.65 6.87 -4.57
CA ASN A 122 -0.78 6.90 -4.90
C ASN A 122 -1.28 8.36 -4.75
N ILE A 123 -1.49 9.05 -5.88
CA ILE A 123 -2.13 10.37 -5.89
C ILE A 123 -3.59 10.18 -5.46
N ARG A 124 -3.94 10.67 -4.27
CA ARG A 124 -5.33 10.69 -3.80
C ARG A 124 -5.95 12.04 -4.11
N ALA A 125 -7.09 12.05 -4.80
CA ALA A 125 -7.87 13.27 -4.94
C ALA A 125 -8.44 13.66 -3.56
N SER A 126 -8.22 14.91 -3.15
CA SER A 126 -8.78 15.41 -1.89
C SER A 126 -10.29 15.61 -2.04
N VAL A 127 -11.06 14.87 -1.25
CA VAL A 127 -12.52 15.00 -1.17
C VAL A 127 -12.93 16.44 -0.79
N LEU A 128 -12.12 17.10 0.05
CA LEU A 128 -12.35 18.48 0.46
C LEU A 128 -12.25 19.46 -0.72
N LEU A 129 -11.24 19.27 -1.59
CA LEU A 129 -11.08 20.10 -2.79
C LEU A 129 -12.23 19.89 -3.78
N LEU A 130 -12.66 18.63 -3.98
CA LEU A 130 -13.80 18.32 -4.84
C LEU A 130 -15.11 18.91 -4.30
N ALA A 131 -15.32 18.85 -2.97
CA ALA A 131 -16.47 19.46 -2.31
C ALA A 131 -16.47 20.99 -2.46
N MET A 132 -15.32 21.65 -2.24
CA MET A 132 -15.17 23.09 -2.41
C MET A 132 -15.45 23.54 -3.85
N MET A 133 -14.97 22.80 -4.85
CA MET A 133 -15.28 23.08 -6.26
C MET A 133 -16.78 22.94 -6.57
N SER A 134 -17.44 21.93 -6.00
CA SER A 134 -18.87 21.73 -6.18
C SER A 134 -19.71 22.85 -5.53
N LEU A 135 -19.29 23.36 -4.37
CA LEU A 135 -19.92 24.52 -3.71
C LEU A 135 -19.68 25.81 -4.49
N ALA A 136 -18.44 26.06 -4.95
CA ALA A 136 -18.11 27.24 -5.76
C ALA A 136 -18.95 27.32 -7.05
N SER A 137 -19.25 26.17 -7.66
CA SER A 137 -20.11 26.10 -8.85
C SER A 137 -21.56 26.57 -8.62
N LEU A 138 -22.06 26.50 -7.38
CA LEU A 138 -23.37 27.06 -7.00
C LEU A 138 -23.33 28.59 -6.91
N PHE A 139 -22.21 29.16 -6.44
CA PHE A 139 -22.06 30.62 -6.29
C PHE A 139 -21.83 31.33 -7.63
N ILE A 140 -21.21 30.67 -8.62
CA ILE A 140 -20.97 31.26 -9.96
C ILE A 140 -22.26 31.31 -10.81
N ARG A 141 -23.31 30.55 -10.42
CA ARG A 141 -24.61 30.52 -11.11
C ARG A 141 -25.70 31.36 -10.46
N PHE A 142 -25.37 32.15 -9.43
CA PHE A 142 -26.23 33.18 -8.86
C PHE A 142 -25.86 34.57 -9.39
#